data_AF-A0A1H6S0V0-F1
#
_entry.id   AF-A0A1H6S0V0-F1
#
_cell.length_a   1.000
_cell.length_b   1.000
_cell.length_c   1.000
_cell.angle_alpha   90.00
_cell.angle_beta   90.00
_cell.angle_gamma   90.00
#
_symmetry.space_group_name_H-M   'P 1'
#
loop_
_entity.id
_entity.type
_entity.pdbx_description
1 polymer ?
#
loop_
_entity_poly.entity_id
_entity_poly.type
_entity_poly.pdbx_seq_one_letter_code
_entity_poly.pdbx_strand_id
1 'polypeptide(L)'
;MENRITTNQILKVLQILSWIIFIGLCVEAGGTAVNTIITLFINAHGVTNFWEGADYLSSLHAFDHGHFFVIVLIMNIVAILKAIMFYISVKLFMNKKLNITRPFNLELGNFISNLSFLALGIGLFSFYGFKYSVWLTKQGMQPADLQALHIAGADVWLFMAVILFVIVQIIKRGIEIQHENELTI
;
A
#
# COMPACT_ATOMS: atom_id res chain seq x y z
N MET A 1 35.49 -17.81 8.50
CA MET A 1 35.36 -16.34 8.63
C MET A 1 33.89 -16.04 8.77
N GLU A 2 33.45 -15.67 9.97
CA GLU A 2 32.05 -15.35 10.25
C GLU A 2 31.79 -13.92 9.76
N ASN A 3 31.06 -13.77 8.65
CA ASN A 3 30.62 -12.45 8.18
C ASN A 3 29.61 -11.90 9.19
N ARG A 4 30.10 -11.23 10.24
CA ARG A 4 29.25 -10.56 11.22
C ARG A 4 28.66 -9.31 10.60
N ILE A 5 27.56 -9.47 9.87
CA ILE A 5 26.74 -8.34 9.44
C ILE A 5 26.20 -7.68 10.71
N THR A 6 26.59 -6.43 10.94
CA THR A 6 26.10 -5.69 12.11
C THR A 6 24.65 -5.30 11.88
N THR A 7 23.78 -5.35 12.91
CA THR A 7 22.37 -4.91 12.82
C THR A 7 22.22 -3.53 12.17
N ASN A 8 23.16 -2.63 12.42
CA ASN A 8 23.22 -1.31 11.81
C ASN A 8 23.42 -1.34 10.27
N GLN A 9 24.16 -2.31 9.75
CA GLN A 9 24.32 -2.48 8.29
C GLN A 9 23.03 -3.01 7.67
N ILE A 10 22.37 -3.98 8.32
CA ILE A 10 21.07 -4.51 7.87
C ILE A 10 20.04 -3.38 7.80
N LEU A 11 19.91 -2.58 8.85
CA LEU A 11 18.97 -1.45 8.90
C LEU A 11 19.25 -0.40 7.81
N LYS A 12 20.52 -0.10 7.52
CA LYS A 12 20.88 0.81 6.42
C LYS A 12 20.47 0.26 5.05
N VAL A 13 20.66 -1.03 4.81
CA VAL A 13 20.24 -1.68 3.55
C VAL A 13 18.72 -1.63 3.42
N LEU A 14 17.98 -2.00 4.47
CA LEU A 14 16.51 -1.93 4.47
C LEU A 14 16.01 -0.49 4.26
N GLN A 15 16.69 0.50 4.82
CA GLN A 15 16.37 1.91 4.60
C GLN A 15 16.51 2.28 3.12
N ILE A 16 17.63 1.96 2.47
CA ILE A 16 17.86 2.27 1.05
C ILE A 16 16.80 1.59 0.18
N LEU A 17 16.51 0.31 0.44
CA LEU A 17 15.46 -0.42 -0.29
C LEU A 17 14.07 0.23 -0.11
N SER A 18 13.74 0.64 1.12
CA SER A 18 12.45 1.30 1.40
C SER A 18 12.32 2.63 0.64
N TRP A 19 13.41 3.38 0.49
CA TRP A 19 13.43 4.62 -0.30
C TRP A 19 13.19 4.36 -1.79
N ILE A 20 13.84 3.35 -2.36
CA ILE A 20 13.66 2.99 -3.78
C ILE A 20 12.20 2.61 -4.04
N ILE A 21 11.63 1.75 -3.19
CA ILE A 21 10.22 1.32 -3.33
C ILE A 21 9.27 2.51 -3.16
N PHE A 22 9.52 3.38 -2.18
CA PHE A 22 8.69 4.56 -1.95
C PHE A 22 8.67 5.50 -3.16
N ILE A 23 9.81 5.76 -3.80
CA ILE A 23 9.89 6.58 -5.01
C ILE A 23 9.09 5.95 -6.14
N GLY A 24 9.23 4.64 -6.36
CA GLY A 24 8.46 3.92 -7.39
C GLY A 24 6.95 4.04 -7.17
N LEU A 25 6.48 3.85 -5.95
CA LEU A 25 5.05 3.97 -5.61
C LEU A 25 4.52 5.40 -5.75
N CYS A 26 5.35 6.42 -5.46
CA CYS A 26 4.97 7.82 -5.69
C CYS A 26 4.82 8.13 -7.18
N VAL A 27 5.68 7.56 -8.03
CA VAL A 27 5.56 7.70 -9.50
C VAL A 27 4.29 7.00 -10.00
N GLU A 28 4.00 5.78 -9.53
CA GLU A 28 2.77 5.05 -9.85
C GLU A 28 1.51 5.82 -9.44
N ALA A 29 1.45 6.29 -8.19
CA ALA A 29 0.32 7.04 -7.67
C ALA A 29 0.15 8.40 -8.37
N GLY A 30 1.25 9.13 -8.58
CA GLY A 30 1.25 10.42 -9.27
C GLY A 30 0.85 10.27 -10.75
N GLY A 31 1.40 9.28 -11.45
CA GLY A 31 1.06 8.98 -12.84
C GLY A 31 -0.42 8.63 -12.99
N THR A 32 -0.92 7.72 -12.15
CA THR A 32 -2.33 7.34 -12.15
C THR A 32 -3.23 8.54 -11.87
N ALA A 33 -2.91 9.36 -10.87
CA ALA A 33 -3.71 10.53 -10.49
C ALA A 33 -3.74 11.61 -11.59
N VAL A 34 -2.58 11.96 -12.16
CA VAL A 34 -2.50 12.95 -13.24
C VAL A 34 -3.24 12.46 -14.48
N ASN A 35 -3.05 11.20 -14.87
CA ASN A 35 -3.75 10.62 -16.02
C ASN A 35 -5.27 10.57 -15.81
N THR A 36 -5.71 10.32 -14.58
CA THR A 36 -7.13 10.40 -14.19
C THR A 36 -7.69 11.80 -14.41
N ILE A 37 -6.99 12.83 -13.93
CA ILE A 37 -7.41 14.23 -14.07
C ILE A 37 -7.45 14.63 -15.55
N ILE A 38 -6.42 14.28 -16.32
CA ILE A 38 -6.35 14.57 -17.75
C ILE A 38 -7.54 13.91 -18.47
N THR A 39 -7.80 12.64 -18.21
CA THR A 39 -8.84 11.87 -18.92
C THR A 39 -10.24 12.38 -18.60
N LEU A 40 -10.50 12.75 -17.34
CA LEU A 40 -11.84 13.18 -16.92
C LEU A 40 -12.14 14.66 -17.24
N PHE A 41 -11.14 15.54 -17.18
CA PHE A 41 -11.38 17.00 -17.22
C PHE A 41 -10.77 17.72 -18.43
N ILE A 42 -9.78 17.13 -19.11
CA ILE A 42 -9.04 17.81 -20.17
C ILE A 42 -9.28 17.15 -21.52
N ASN A 43 -9.03 15.85 -21.63
CA ASN A 43 -9.12 15.11 -22.89
C ASN A 43 -9.45 13.64 -22.64
N ALA A 44 -10.60 13.19 -23.14
CA ALA A 44 -11.05 11.80 -23.07
C ALA A 44 -10.08 10.80 -23.74
N HIS A 45 -9.25 11.23 -24.69
CA HIS A 45 -8.19 10.40 -25.27
C HIS A 45 -6.99 10.17 -24.33
N GLY A 46 -6.95 10.82 -23.16
CA GLY A 46 -5.91 10.64 -22.14
C GLY A 46 -5.86 9.23 -21.54
N VAL A 47 -6.86 8.40 -21.82
CA VAL A 47 -6.96 7.02 -21.33
C VAL A 47 -5.81 6.11 -21.81
N THR A 48 -5.16 6.45 -22.93
CA THR A 48 -3.98 5.73 -23.45
C THR A 48 -2.74 5.93 -22.59
N ASN A 49 -2.74 6.95 -21.72
CA ASN A 49 -1.61 7.24 -20.85
C ASN A 49 -1.52 6.30 -19.63
N PHE A 50 -2.50 5.41 -19.42
CA PHE A 50 -2.51 4.46 -18.30
C PHE A 50 -1.59 3.24 -18.48
N TRP A 51 -0.65 3.30 -19.44
CA TRP A 51 0.41 2.30 -19.70
C TRP A 51 -0.14 0.87 -19.74
N GLU A 52 0.04 0.09 -18.67
CA GLU A 52 -0.36 -1.33 -18.61
C GLU A 52 -1.88 -1.53 -18.69
N GLY A 53 -2.68 -0.63 -18.11
CA GLY A 53 -4.15 -0.75 -18.09
C GLY A 53 -4.87 -0.08 -19.26
N ALA A 54 -4.13 0.49 -20.23
CA ALA A 54 -4.67 1.40 -21.24
C ALA A 54 -5.74 0.75 -22.13
N ASP A 55 -5.53 -0.47 -22.61
CA ASP A 55 -6.48 -1.14 -23.54
C ASP A 55 -7.83 -1.41 -22.85
N TYR A 56 -7.77 -1.95 -21.63
CA TYR A 56 -8.95 -2.20 -20.82
C TYR A 56 -9.69 -0.91 -20.49
N LEU A 57 -8.97 0.11 -20.00
CA LEU A 57 -9.56 1.39 -19.61
C LEU A 57 -10.14 2.15 -20.80
N SER A 58 -9.53 2.04 -21.99
CA SER A 58 -10.06 2.60 -23.24
C SER A 58 -11.40 1.97 -23.60
N SER A 59 -11.48 0.64 -23.53
CA SER A 59 -12.71 -0.10 -23.81
C SER A 59 -13.81 0.23 -22.79
N LEU A 60 -13.45 0.38 -21.52
CA LEU A 60 -14.37 0.71 -20.44
C LEU A 60 -14.89 2.14 -20.55
N HIS A 61 -14.02 3.09 -20.91
CA HIS A 61 -14.40 4.48 -21.16
C HIS A 61 -15.38 4.61 -22.34
N ALA A 62 -15.18 3.82 -23.41
CA ALA A 62 -16.11 3.76 -24.53
C ALA A 62 -17.44 3.09 -24.19
N PHE A 63 -17.43 2.15 -23.23
CA PHE A 63 -18.62 1.46 -22.76
C PHE A 63 -19.49 2.35 -21.85
N ASP A 64 -18.89 2.91 -20.80
CA ASP A 64 -19.57 3.79 -19.85
C ASP A 64 -18.58 4.64 -19.03
N HIS A 65 -18.77 5.97 -19.05
CA HIS A 65 -17.91 6.91 -18.33
C HIS A 65 -17.99 6.76 -16.79
N GLY A 66 -19.13 6.32 -16.25
CA GLY A 66 -19.31 6.10 -14.82
C GLY A 66 -18.53 4.88 -14.33
N HIS A 67 -18.60 3.76 -15.05
CA HIS A 67 -17.82 2.56 -14.75
C HIS A 67 -16.31 2.80 -14.84
N PHE A 68 -15.88 3.59 -15.84
CA PHE A 68 -14.50 4.06 -15.93
C PHE A 68 -14.08 4.84 -14.69
N PHE A 69 -14.88 5.83 -14.27
CA PHE A 69 -14.59 6.64 -13.09
C PHE A 69 -14.45 5.79 -11.82
N VAL A 70 -15.32 4.80 -11.63
CA VAL A 70 -15.26 3.90 -10.45
C VAL A 70 -13.97 3.09 -10.42
N ILE A 71 -13.58 2.45 -11.53
CA ILE A 71 -12.34 1.67 -11.58
C ILE A 71 -11.13 2.55 -11.32
N VAL A 72 -11.04 3.70 -11.98
CA VAL A 72 -9.90 4.60 -11.85
C VAL A 72 -9.83 5.21 -10.44
N LEU A 73 -10.97 5.51 -9.81
CA LEU A 73 -11.02 5.96 -8.42
C LEU A 73 -10.45 4.88 -7.47
N ILE A 74 -10.81 3.61 -7.66
CA ILE A 74 -10.28 2.50 -6.87
C ILE A 74 -8.77 2.37 -7.07
N MET A 75 -8.28 2.45 -8.32
CA MET A 75 -6.85 2.42 -8.62
C MET A 75 -6.09 3.52 -7.88
N ASN A 76 -6.60 4.75 -7.91
CA ASN A 76 -6.00 5.89 -7.21
C ASN A 76 -5.95 5.67 -5.69
N ILE A 77 -7.06 5.21 -5.09
CA ILE A 77 -7.11 4.95 -3.65
C ILE A 77 -6.07 3.90 -3.26
N VAL A 78 -5.99 2.78 -4.00
CA VAL A 78 -5.02 1.72 -3.75
C VAL A 78 -3.57 2.22 -3.90
N ALA A 79 -3.26 2.95 -4.97
CA ALA A 79 -1.92 3.47 -5.21
C ALA A 79 -1.48 4.46 -4.12
N ILE A 80 -2.37 5.38 -3.72
CA ILE A 80 -2.11 6.35 -2.65
C ILE A 80 -1.91 5.66 -1.31
N LEU A 81 -2.74 4.66 -0.97
CA LEU A 81 -2.59 3.89 0.27
C LEU A 81 -1.23 3.18 0.34
N LYS A 82 -0.80 2.54 -0.76
CA LYS A 82 0.54 1.92 -0.85
C LYS A 82 1.65 2.96 -0.65
N ALA A 83 1.55 4.12 -1.30
CA ALA A 83 2.53 5.20 -1.15
C ALA A 83 2.59 5.74 0.29
N ILE A 84 1.44 5.92 0.96
CA ILE A 84 1.36 6.33 2.37
C ILE A 84 2.01 5.27 3.27
N MET A 85 1.77 3.98 3.03
CA MET A 85 2.37 2.89 3.80
C MET A 85 3.91 2.93 3.74
N PHE A 86 4.48 3.14 2.56
CA PHE A 86 5.92 3.25 2.39
C PHE A 86 6.49 4.59 2.89
N TYR A 87 5.72 5.69 2.81
CA TYR A 87 6.09 6.95 3.46
C TYR A 87 6.26 6.78 4.96
N ILE A 88 5.31 6.11 5.63
CA ILE A 88 5.40 5.83 7.07
C ILE A 88 6.60 4.93 7.38
N SER A 89 6.89 3.96 6.51
CA SER A 89 8.06 3.06 6.62
C SER A 89 9.39 3.84 6.51
N VAL A 90 9.53 4.71 5.52
CA VAL A 90 10.71 5.57 5.35
C VAL A 90 10.85 6.54 6.52
N LYS A 91 9.75 7.16 6.97
CA LYS A 91 9.71 8.09 8.10
C LYS A 91 10.19 7.43 9.40
N LEU A 92 9.90 6.14 9.61
CA LEU A 92 10.40 5.38 10.76
C LEU A 92 11.94 5.34 10.77
N PHE A 93 12.56 5.02 9.62
CA PHE A 93 14.02 4.96 9.50
C PHE A 93 14.69 6.33 9.61
N MET A 94 14.09 7.37 9.03
CA MET A 94 14.66 8.72 9.03
C MET A 94 14.71 9.35 10.42
N ASN A 95 13.67 9.16 11.22
CA ASN A 95 13.55 9.86 12.50
C ASN A 95 14.49 9.31 13.59
N LYS A 96 15.28 8.25 13.33
CA LYS A 96 16.09 7.51 14.33
C LYS A 96 15.32 7.13 15.61
N LYS A 97 13.99 7.15 15.52
CA LYS A 97 13.04 6.89 16.59
C LYS A 97 12.93 5.41 16.96
N LEU A 98 13.49 4.54 16.11
CA LEU A 98 13.83 3.18 16.48
C LEU A 98 14.97 3.20 17.49
N ASN A 99 14.63 3.50 18.74
CA ASN A 99 15.55 3.31 19.83
C ASN A 99 15.75 1.81 20.05
N ILE A 100 16.77 1.24 19.42
CA ILE A 100 17.10 -0.20 19.52
C ILE A 100 17.36 -0.60 20.98
N THR A 101 17.71 0.35 21.86
CA THR A 101 17.87 0.07 23.29
C THR A 101 16.55 -0.20 24.01
N ARG A 102 15.42 0.32 23.50
CA ARG A 102 14.05 0.03 23.98
C ARG A 102 13.16 -0.43 22.82
N PRO A 103 13.26 -1.72 22.44
CA PRO A 103 12.61 -2.25 21.24
C PRO A 103 11.08 -2.24 21.31
N PHE A 104 10.46 -2.37 22.51
CA PHE A 104 9.02 -2.24 22.66
C PHE A 104 8.65 -0.86 23.21
N ASN A 105 8.38 0.06 22.29
CA ASN A 105 7.92 1.40 22.65
C ASN A 105 6.61 1.73 21.92
N LEU A 106 5.91 2.73 22.43
CA LEU A 106 4.62 3.16 21.89
C LEU A 106 4.72 3.59 20.42
N GLU A 107 5.86 4.15 19.99
CA GLU A 107 6.07 4.58 18.61
C GLU A 107 6.12 3.40 17.63
N LEU A 108 6.78 2.30 18.00
CA LEU A 108 6.79 1.06 17.21
C LEU A 108 5.40 0.42 17.15
N GLY A 109 4.68 0.39 18.29
CA GLY A 109 3.30 -0.11 18.33
C GLY A 109 2.37 0.67 17.41
N ASN A 110 2.44 2.01 17.46
CA ASN A 110 1.66 2.89 16.58
C ASN A 110 2.06 2.74 15.11
N PHE A 111 3.36 2.59 14.82
CA PHE A 111 3.85 2.34 13.46
C PHE A 111 3.22 1.07 12.86
N ILE A 112 3.32 -0.06 13.55
CA ILE A 112 2.80 -1.35 13.06
C ILE A 112 1.27 -1.33 13.01
N SER A 113 0.62 -0.64 13.96
CA SER A 113 -0.83 -0.43 13.93
C SER A 113 -1.26 0.33 12.68
N ASN A 114 -0.56 1.40 12.31
CA ASN A 114 -0.84 2.14 11.08
C ASN A 114 -0.63 1.27 9.84
N LEU A 115 0.44 0.46 9.80
CA LEU A 115 0.65 -0.49 8.71
C LEU A 115 -0.49 -1.52 8.61
N SER A 116 -0.97 -2.05 9.73
CA SER A 116 -2.11 -2.99 9.76
C SER A 116 -3.37 -2.37 9.17
N PHE A 117 -3.73 -1.15 9.58
CA PHE A 117 -4.91 -0.45 9.04
C PHE A 117 -4.76 -0.10 7.56
N LEU A 118 -3.56 0.31 7.12
CA LEU A 118 -3.30 0.58 5.71
C LEU A 118 -3.37 -0.71 4.88
N ALA A 119 -2.82 -1.83 5.35
CA ALA A 119 -2.89 -3.11 4.68
C ALA A 119 -4.36 -3.58 4.54
N LEU A 120 -5.16 -3.37 5.59
CA LEU A 120 -6.59 -3.66 5.56
C LEU A 120 -7.29 -2.81 4.51
N GLY A 121 -7.03 -1.50 4.49
CA GLY A 121 -7.59 -0.58 3.50
C GLY A 121 -7.26 -1.00 2.07
N ILE A 122 -5.98 -1.26 1.79
CA ILE A 122 -5.53 -1.73 0.46
C ILE A 122 -6.27 -3.02 0.09
N GLY A 123 -6.31 -4.01 0.99
CA GLY A 123 -6.98 -5.27 0.76
C GLY A 123 -8.48 -5.13 0.47
N LEU A 124 -9.19 -4.27 1.20
CA LEU A 124 -10.61 -4.02 1.00
C LEU A 124 -10.90 -3.34 -0.35
N PHE A 125 -10.15 -2.29 -0.69
CA PHE A 125 -10.33 -1.59 -1.98
C PHE A 125 -9.93 -2.46 -3.17
N SER A 126 -8.84 -3.23 -3.06
CA SER A 126 -8.46 -4.24 -4.05
C SER A 126 -9.52 -5.32 -4.21
N PHE A 127 -10.11 -5.82 -3.13
CA PHE A 127 -11.18 -6.80 -3.17
C PHE A 127 -12.45 -6.25 -3.82
N TYR A 128 -12.81 -5.00 -3.49
CA TYR A 128 -13.93 -4.32 -4.10
C TYR A 128 -13.70 -4.11 -5.60
N GLY A 129 -12.51 -3.65 -6.01
CA GLY A 129 -12.12 -3.53 -7.41
C GLY A 129 -12.22 -4.86 -8.16
N PHE A 130 -11.73 -5.96 -7.57
CA PHE A 130 -11.89 -7.30 -8.14
C PHE A 130 -13.36 -7.68 -8.34
N LYS A 131 -14.19 -7.55 -7.29
CA LYS A 131 -15.61 -7.89 -7.37
C LYS A 131 -16.34 -7.06 -8.41
N TYR A 132 -15.99 -5.78 -8.50
CA TYR A 132 -16.55 -4.85 -9.46
C TYR A 132 -16.16 -5.22 -10.90
N SER A 133 -14.89 -5.53 -11.15
CA SER A 133 -14.40 -6.00 -12.45
C SER A 133 -15.09 -7.30 -12.87
N VAL A 134 -15.25 -8.28 -11.97
CA VAL A 134 -15.99 -9.51 -12.26
C VAL A 134 -17.45 -9.24 -12.60
N TRP A 135 -18.08 -8.29 -11.90
CA TRP A 135 -19.44 -7.88 -12.21
C TRP A 135 -19.54 -7.23 -13.60
N LEU A 136 -18.59 -6.35 -13.98
CA LEU A 136 -18.53 -5.76 -15.32
C LEU A 136 -18.33 -6.81 -16.42
N THR A 137 -17.52 -7.84 -16.17
CA THR A 137 -17.36 -8.94 -17.14
C THR A 137 -18.68 -9.68 -17.38
N LYS A 138 -19.54 -9.81 -16.35
CA LYS A 138 -20.88 -10.39 -16.52
C LYS A 138 -21.83 -9.49 -17.32
N GLN A 139 -21.56 -8.19 -17.39
CA GLN A 139 -22.31 -7.23 -18.21
C GLN A 139 -21.85 -7.20 -19.68
N GLY A 140 -20.89 -8.05 -20.07
CA GLY A 140 -20.42 -8.17 -21.45
C GLY A 140 -19.10 -7.45 -21.76
N MET A 141 -18.44 -6.88 -20.74
CA MET A 141 -17.12 -6.26 -20.88
C MET A 141 -16.01 -7.33 -20.76
N GLN A 142 -14.83 -7.07 -21.33
CA GLN A 142 -13.73 -8.05 -21.30
C GLN A 142 -13.24 -8.33 -19.87
N PRO A 143 -12.66 -9.50 -19.59
CA PRO A 143 -12.04 -9.77 -18.29
C PRO A 143 -10.95 -8.74 -17.97
N ALA A 144 -11.03 -8.09 -16.82
CA ALA A 144 -10.02 -7.14 -16.38
C ALA A 144 -8.75 -7.85 -15.95
N ASP A 145 -7.59 -7.38 -16.42
CA ASP A 145 -6.32 -7.73 -15.82
C ASP A 145 -6.07 -6.85 -14.58
N LEU A 146 -6.29 -7.42 -13.41
CA LEU A 146 -6.12 -6.72 -12.13
C LEU A 146 -4.67 -6.33 -11.84
N GLN A 147 -3.70 -7.05 -12.42
CA GLN A 147 -2.29 -6.76 -12.24
C GLN A 147 -1.93 -5.50 -13.03
N ALA A 148 -2.35 -5.43 -14.29
CA ALA A 148 -2.21 -4.25 -15.14
C ALA A 148 -2.95 -3.02 -14.60
N LEU A 149 -4.01 -3.23 -13.81
CA LEU A 149 -4.72 -2.16 -13.10
C LEU A 149 -4.12 -1.84 -11.72
N HIS A 150 -3.03 -2.50 -11.31
CA HIS A 150 -2.36 -2.31 -10.02
C HIS A 150 -3.25 -2.53 -8.76
N ILE A 151 -4.40 -3.19 -8.92
CA ILE A 151 -5.37 -3.48 -7.85
C ILE A 151 -5.38 -4.94 -7.41
N ALA A 152 -4.52 -5.79 -7.98
CA ALA A 152 -4.36 -7.19 -7.58
C ALA A 152 -3.85 -7.37 -6.14
N GLY A 153 -3.94 -8.61 -5.62
CA GLY A 153 -3.36 -9.02 -4.34
C GLY A 153 -4.23 -8.75 -3.11
N ALA A 154 -5.54 -8.61 -3.28
CA ALA A 154 -6.48 -8.33 -2.19
C ALA A 154 -6.36 -9.32 -1.01
N ASP A 155 -6.26 -10.60 -1.32
CA ASP A 155 -6.06 -11.70 -0.38
C ASP A 155 -4.75 -11.56 0.41
N VAL A 156 -3.65 -11.23 -0.27
CA VAL A 156 -2.34 -11.02 0.34
C VAL A 156 -2.37 -9.82 1.30
N TRP A 157 -2.99 -8.72 0.89
CA TRP A 157 -3.11 -7.51 1.72
C TRP A 157 -4.00 -7.73 2.94
N LEU A 158 -5.13 -8.43 2.79
CA LEU A 158 -5.99 -8.78 3.92
C LEU A 158 -5.29 -9.73 4.89
N PHE A 159 -4.56 -10.73 4.39
CA PHE A 159 -3.76 -11.63 5.20
C PHE A 159 -2.66 -10.88 5.97
N MET A 160 -1.96 -9.97 5.29
CA MET A 160 -0.96 -9.10 5.90
C MET A 160 -1.57 -8.22 7.01
N ALA A 161 -2.77 -7.68 6.79
CA ALA A 161 -3.45 -6.87 7.80
C ALA A 161 -3.71 -7.64 9.10
N VAL A 162 -4.16 -8.90 8.98
CA VAL A 162 -4.41 -9.79 10.13
C VAL A 162 -3.10 -10.12 10.85
N ILE A 163 -2.03 -10.47 10.12
CA ILE A 163 -0.73 -10.75 10.73
C ILE A 163 -0.20 -9.53 11.48
N LEU A 164 -0.21 -8.36 10.85
CA LEU A 164 0.25 -7.12 11.48
C LEU A 164 -0.59 -6.78 12.71
N PHE A 165 -1.90 -7.02 12.67
CA PHE A 165 -2.76 -6.82 13.83
C PHE A 165 -2.38 -7.73 15.00
N VAL A 166 -2.08 -9.01 14.75
CA VAL A 166 -1.58 -9.92 15.78
C VAL A 166 -0.26 -9.41 16.38
N ILE A 167 0.66 -8.93 15.54
CA ILE A 167 1.94 -8.36 16.00
C ILE A 167 1.71 -7.13 16.88
N VAL A 168 0.75 -6.27 16.54
CA VAL A 168 0.38 -5.11 17.38
C VAL A 168 -0.05 -5.54 18.77
N GLN A 169 -0.85 -6.60 18.90
CA GLN A 169 -1.28 -7.09 20.22
C GLN A 169 -0.09 -7.61 21.05
N ILE A 170 0.83 -8.33 20.40
CA ILE A 170 2.06 -8.83 21.06
C ILE A 170 2.92 -7.65 21.54
N ILE A 171 3.09 -6.61 20.73
CA ILE A 171 3.89 -5.45 21.08
C ILE A 171 3.25 -4.66 22.23
N LYS A 172 1.93 -4.47 22.22
CA LYS A 172 1.22 -3.83 23.33
C LYS A 172 1.48 -4.56 24.65
N ARG A 173 1.38 -5.90 24.63
CA ARG A 173 1.70 -6.71 25.80
C ARG A 173 3.18 -6.60 26.22
N GLY A 174 4.08 -6.53 25.25
CA GLY A 174 5.51 -6.31 25.50
C GLY A 174 5.81 -4.97 26.16
N ILE A 175 5.11 -3.90 25.76
CA ILE A 175 5.23 -2.56 26.36
C ILE A 175 4.76 -2.58 27.82
N GLU A 176 3.63 -3.23 28.12
CA GLU A 176 3.11 -3.37 29.49
C GLU A 176 4.14 -4.06 30.40
N ILE A 177 4.69 -5.20 29.96
CA ILE A 177 5.68 -5.96 30.73
C ILE A 177 6.97 -5.15 30.95
N GLN A 178 7.44 -4.40 29.94
CA GLN A 178 8.61 -3.54 30.10
C GLN A 178 8.35 -2.42 31.11
N HIS A 179 7.15 -1.84 31.10
CA HIS A 179 6.78 -0.78 32.05
C HIS A 179 6.67 -1.30 33.48
N GLU A 180 6.06 -2.47 33.69
CA GLU A 180 5.97 -3.12 35.00
C GLU A 180 7.37 -3.39 35.59
N ASN A 181 8.29 -3.94 34.79
CA ASN A 181 9.66 -4.23 35.25
C ASN A 181 10.43 -2.96 35.66
N GLU A 182 10.23 -1.85 34.96
CA GLU A 182 10.86 -0.56 35.29
C GLU A 182 10.34 0.06 36.59
N LEU A 183 9.13 -0.30 37.03
CA LEU A 183 8.54 0.18 38.29
C LEU A 183 8.95 -0.66 39.51
N THR A 184 9.46 -1.87 39.30
CA THR A 184 9.87 -2.81 40.36
C THR A 184 11.37 -2.83 40.66
N ILE A 185 12.19 -2.10 39.87
CA ILE A 185 13.65 -1.92 40.09
C ILE A 185 13.88 -0.58 40.80
#